data_AF-A0AAE0TIX4-F1
#
_entry.id   AF-A0AAE0TIX4-F1
#
_cell.length_a   1.000
_cell.length_b   1.000
_cell.length_c   1.000
_cell.angle_alpha   90.00
_cell.angle_beta   90.00
_cell.angle_gamma   90.00
#
_symmetry.space_group_name_H-M   'P 1'
#
loop_
_entity.id
_entity.type
_entity.pdbx_description
1 polymer ?
#
loop_
_entity_poly.entity_id
_entity_poly.type
_entity_poly.pdbx_seq_one_letter_code
_entity_poly.pdbx_strand_id
1 'polypeptide(L)'
;MEIDEDHVQYLLSMGFPSELDVRKALRAAKNDVNDAVAILTNDHPVTSFDTLDDIDIEMRDIHPKNTPGPVYGPSLPPSYDEAVESE
;
A
#
# COMPACT_ATOMS: atom_id res chain seq x y z
N MET A 1 -11.31 -11.26 -24.67
CA MET A 1 -9.97 -10.70 -24.88
C MET A 1 -9.01 -11.83 -24.59
N GLU A 2 -8.34 -12.33 -25.63
CA GLU A 2 -7.34 -13.39 -25.46
C GLU A 2 -6.11 -12.78 -24.81
N ILE A 3 -5.56 -13.44 -23.78
CA ILE A 3 -4.34 -12.99 -23.11
C ILE A 3 -3.17 -13.62 -23.86
N ASP A 4 -2.18 -12.80 -24.22
CA ASP A 4 -0.97 -13.27 -24.88
C ASP A 4 -0.10 -14.04 -23.88
N GLU A 5 0.10 -15.34 -24.13
CA GLU A 5 0.88 -16.22 -23.26
C GLU A 5 2.38 -15.86 -23.26
N ASP A 6 2.89 -15.26 -24.34
CA ASP A 6 4.27 -14.80 -24.41
C ASP A 6 4.47 -13.62 -23.45
N HIS A 7 3.48 -12.72 -23.33
CA HIS A 7 3.50 -11.63 -22.36
C HIS A 7 3.40 -12.13 -20.92
N VAL A 8 2.60 -13.18 -20.66
CA VAL A 8 2.52 -13.81 -19.34
C VAL A 8 3.89 -14.37 -18.94
N GLN A 9 4.53 -15.13 -19.84
CA GLN A 9 5.83 -15.73 -19.59
C GLN A 9 6.93 -14.68 -19.42
N TYR A 10 6.88 -13.59 -20.20
CA TYR A 10 7.78 -12.46 -20.07
C TYR A 10 7.69 -11.81 -18.67
N LEU A 11 6.47 -11.50 -18.21
CA LEU A 11 6.26 -10.93 -16.87
C LEU A 11 6.74 -11.88 -15.77
N LEU A 12 6.41 -13.17 -15.85
CA LEU A 12 6.92 -14.16 -14.89
C LEU A 12 8.47 -14.21 -14.88
N SER A 13 9.11 -14.09 -16.04
CA SER A 13 10.58 -14.07 -16.14
C SER A 13 11.23 -12.83 -15.52
N MET A 14 10.51 -11.70 -15.44
CA MET A 14 10.97 -10.50 -14.75
C MET A 14 10.92 -10.64 -13.21
N GLY A 15 10.32 -11.72 -12.70
CA GLY A 15 10.27 -12.01 -11.26
C GLY A 15 8.90 -11.75 -10.61
N PHE A 16 7.86 -11.48 -11.39
CA PHE A 16 6.50 -11.44 -10.84
C PHE A 16 6.11 -12.85 -10.33
N PRO A 17 5.80 -13.01 -9.03
CA PRO A 17 5.67 -14.34 -8.42
C PRO A 17 4.35 -15.06 -8.72
N SER A 18 3.37 -14.37 -9.32
CA SER A 18 1.99 -14.85 -9.46
C SER A 18 1.50 -14.74 -10.90
N GLU A 19 1.35 -15.90 -11.56
CA GLU A 19 0.76 -16.01 -12.90
C GLU A 19 -0.70 -15.52 -12.93
N LEU A 20 -1.42 -15.73 -11.83
CA LEU A 20 -2.80 -15.30 -11.70
C LEU A 20 -2.93 -13.77 -11.70
N ASP A 21 -2.02 -13.09 -11.02
CA ASP A 21 -2.01 -11.62 -10.97
C ASP A 21 -1.52 -11.05 -12.31
N VAL A 22 -0.52 -11.68 -12.93
CA VAL A 22 -0.05 -11.33 -14.28
C VAL A 22 -1.18 -11.42 -15.32
N ARG A 23 -1.97 -12.51 -15.32
CA ARG A 23 -3.11 -12.65 -16.23
C ARG A 23 -4.20 -11.61 -15.98
N LYS A 24 -4.47 -11.28 -14.71
CA LYS A 24 -5.43 -10.22 -14.36
C LYS A 24 -4.94 -8.85 -14.84
N ALA A 25 -3.66 -8.53 -14.62
CA ALA A 25 -3.04 -7.29 -15.06
C ALA A 25 -3.06 -7.15 -16.58
N LEU A 26 -2.66 -8.19 -17.33
CA LEU A 26 -2.72 -8.19 -18.79
C LEU A 26 -4.15 -8.05 -19.33
N ARG A 27 -5.14 -8.64 -18.64
CA ARG A 27 -6.55 -8.46 -19.00
C ARG A 27 -7.03 -7.03 -18.79
N ALA A 28 -6.60 -6.37 -17.71
CA ALA A 28 -6.92 -4.97 -17.43
C ALA A 28 -6.17 -4.02 -18.39
N ALA A 29 -4.91 -4.32 -18.67
CA ALA A 29 -4.00 -3.60 -19.57
C ALA A 29 -4.24 -3.89 -21.06
N LYS A 30 -5.22 -4.74 -21.41
CA LYS A 30 -5.55 -5.12 -22.78
C LYS A 30 -4.36 -5.69 -23.58
N ASN A 31 -3.56 -6.53 -22.93
CA ASN A 31 -2.28 -7.09 -23.41
C ASN A 31 -1.12 -6.09 -23.57
N ASP A 32 -1.22 -4.87 -23.03
CA ASP A 32 -0.05 -4.01 -22.92
C ASP A 32 0.83 -4.44 -21.73
N VAL A 33 2.10 -4.71 -22.00
CA VAL A 33 3.06 -5.15 -20.98
C VAL A 33 3.41 -4.02 -20.01
N ASN A 34 3.53 -2.78 -20.49
CA ASN A 34 3.92 -1.64 -19.65
C ASN A 34 2.79 -1.28 -18.68
N ASP A 35 1.55 -1.24 -19.17
CA ASP A 35 0.38 -1.01 -18.31
C ASP A 35 0.19 -2.17 -17.33
N ALA A 36 0.42 -3.42 -17.76
CA ALA A 36 0.36 -4.57 -16.85
C ALA A 36 1.42 -4.49 -15.75
N VAL A 37 2.64 -4.04 -16.07
CA VAL A 37 3.68 -3.78 -15.07
C VAL A 37 3.22 -2.69 -14.09
N ALA A 38 2.69 -1.56 -14.57
CA ALA A 38 2.20 -0.48 -13.71
C ALA A 38 1.10 -0.94 -12.74
N ILE A 39 0.20 -1.82 -13.21
CA ILE A 39 -0.84 -2.46 -12.39
C ILE A 39 -0.23 -3.40 -11.35
N LEU A 40 0.73 -4.25 -11.74
CA LEU A 40 1.38 -5.21 -10.84
C LEU A 40 2.28 -4.55 -9.80
N THR A 41 2.92 -3.41 -10.14
CA THR A 41 3.76 -2.63 -9.23
C THR A 41 2.96 -1.64 -8.39
N ASN A 42 1.64 -1.61 -8.57
CA ASN A 42 0.75 -0.69 -7.87
C ASN A 42 1.16 0.78 -8.05
N ASP A 43 1.72 1.13 -9.22
CA ASP A 43 2.13 2.49 -9.60
C ASP A 43 0.96 3.33 -10.12
N HIS A 44 -0.26 2.87 -9.84
CA HIS A 44 -1.42 3.76 -9.86
C HIS A 44 -1.36 4.62 -8.58
N PRO A 45 -1.36 5.96 -8.69
CA PRO A 45 -1.50 6.82 -7.54
C PRO A 45 -2.85 6.51 -6.88
N VAL A 46 -2.83 5.67 -5.84
CA VAL A 46 -3.85 5.53 -4.80
C VAL A 46 -5.29 5.76 -5.27
N THR A 47 -5.82 4.87 -6.10
CA THR A 47 -7.29 4.68 -6.16
C THR A 47 -7.67 3.34 -5.55
N SER A 48 -7.09 3.03 -4.39
CA SER A 48 -7.71 2.13 -3.40
C SER A 48 -8.89 2.85 -2.73
N PHE A 49 -9.82 3.37 -3.52
CA PHE A 49 -11.04 4.05 -3.07
C PHE A 49 -12.27 3.35 -3.65
N ASP A 50 -12.22 2.02 -3.80
CA ASP A 50 -13.37 1.19 -4.19
C ASP A 50 -13.78 0.23 -3.07
N THR A 51 -13.48 0.59 -1.82
CA THR A 51 -14.01 -0.06 -0.60
C THR A 51 -14.41 0.97 0.47
N LEU A 52 -14.74 2.20 0.09
CA LEU A 52 -15.24 3.22 1.02
C LEU A 52 -16.78 3.33 1.06
N ASP A 53 -17.49 2.50 0.30
CA ASP A 53 -18.96 2.47 0.30
C ASP A 53 -19.60 1.66 1.45
N ASP A 54 -18.84 1.11 2.41
CA ASP A 54 -19.42 0.32 3.52
C ASP A 54 -18.76 0.53 4.91
N ILE A 55 -18.17 1.70 5.16
CA ILE A 55 -17.78 2.11 6.52
C ILE A 55 -18.61 3.32 6.93
N ASP A 56 -19.91 3.10 7.06
CA ASP A 56 -20.82 3.94 7.84
C ASP A 56 -20.59 3.63 9.33
N ILE A 57 -19.40 3.95 9.84
CA ILE A 57 -19.14 3.92 11.29
C ILE A 57 -19.54 5.28 11.84
N GLU A 58 -20.77 5.33 12.33
CA GLU A 58 -21.29 6.38 13.20
C GLU A 58 -20.21 6.81 14.21
N MET A 59 -19.82 8.08 14.15
CA MET A 59 -19.01 8.71 15.19
C MET A 59 -19.78 8.68 16.51
N ARG A 60 -19.52 7.68 17.35
CA ARG A 60 -19.80 7.77 18.79
C ARG A 60 -18.51 8.11 19.53
N ASP A 61 -18.35 9.40 19.78
CA ASP A 61 -17.47 9.94 20.81
C ASP A 61 -17.64 9.20 22.13
N ILE A 62 -16.61 8.48 22.59
CA ILE A 62 -16.33 8.26 24.02
C ILE A 62 -14.85 7.90 24.26
N HIS A 63 -14.08 8.94 24.58
CA HIS A 63 -12.93 8.98 25.51
C HIS A 63 -11.56 8.37 25.13
N PRO A 64 -10.45 9.05 25.51
CA PRO A 64 -9.10 8.75 25.06
C PRO A 64 -8.41 7.71 25.95
N LYS A 65 -7.98 6.59 25.38
CA LYS A 65 -7.04 5.66 26.05
C LYS A 65 -6.01 5.11 25.06
N ASN A 66 -4.88 5.80 25.00
CA ASN A 66 -3.54 5.24 25.10
C ASN A 66 -3.23 3.98 24.27
N THR A 67 -2.83 4.16 23.01
CA THR A 67 -1.95 3.22 22.29
C THR A 67 -1.12 3.99 21.25
N PRO A 68 0.22 4.12 21.39
CA PRO A 68 1.04 4.63 20.31
C PRO A 68 1.35 3.49 19.33
N GLY A 69 0.91 3.63 18.08
CA GLY A 69 1.44 2.84 16.97
C GLY A 69 2.93 3.12 16.75
N PRO A 70 3.66 2.30 15.96
CA PRO A 70 5.08 2.50 15.74
C PRO A 70 5.29 3.74 14.88
N VAL A 71 5.60 4.86 15.53
CA VAL A 71 5.99 6.12 14.88
C VAL A 71 7.43 5.94 14.39
N TYR A 72 7.59 5.49 13.14
CA TYR A 72 8.90 5.53 12.47
C TYR A 72 9.26 6.98 12.17
N GLY A 73 10.00 7.60 13.08
CA GLY A 73 10.58 8.92 12.96
C GLY A 73 11.63 9.09 14.08
N PRO A 74 12.64 9.96 13.91
CA PRO A 74 13.60 10.21 14.97
C PRO A 74 12.85 10.63 16.24
N SER A 75 13.09 9.91 17.34
CA SER A 75 12.47 10.19 18.64
C SER A 75 12.73 11.64 19.05
N LEU A 76 11.69 12.31 19.56
CA LEU A 76 11.84 13.67 20.09
C LEU A 76 12.92 13.67 21.19
N PRO A 77 13.80 14.69 21.23
CA PRO A 77 14.77 14.81 22.29
C PRO A 77 14.06 14.96 23.64
N PRO A 78 14.69 14.49 24.74
CA PRO A 78 14.12 14.61 26.08
C PRO A 78 13.77 16.06 26.40
N SER A 79 12.65 16.25 27.13
CA SER A 79 12.28 17.55 27.66
C SER A 79 13.37 18.01 28.64
N TYR A 80 13.79 19.27 28.51
CA TYR A 80 14.91 19.88 29.25
C TYR A 80 14.59 20.17 30.73
N ASP A 81 13.79 19.33 31.38
CA ASP A 81 13.38 19.48 32.79
C ASP A 81 14.35 18.77 33.76
N GLU A 82 15.34 18.04 33.24
CA GLU A 82 16.35 17.31 34.02
C GLU A 82 17.69 18.07 34.14
N ALA A 83 17.69 19.40 33.97
CA ALA A 83 18.89 20.24 34.12
C ALA A 83 18.89 21.05 35.44
N VAL A 84 18.18 20.60 36.48
CA VAL A 84 18.43 21.10 37.85
C VAL A 84 19.53 20.21 38.45
N GLU A 85 20.76 20.54 38.07
CA GLU A 85 21.96 20.10 38.78
C GLU A 85 21.78 20.47 40.26
N SER A 86 21.85 19.45 41.11
CA SER A 86 21.73 19.61 42.55
C SER A 86 23.00 20.27 43.07
N GLU A 87 22.88 21.45 43.68
CA GLU A 87 23.89 21.98 44.62
C GLU A 87 23.34 21.98 46.04
#